data_AF-A0A3B8V7P1-F1
#
_entry.id   AF-A0A3B8V7P1-F1
#
_cell.length_a   1.000
_cell.length_b   1.000
_cell.length_c   1.000
_cell.angle_alpha   90.00
_cell.angle_beta   90.00
_cell.angle_gamma   90.00
#
_symmetry.space_group_name_H-M   'P 1'
#
loop_
_entity.id
_entity.type
_entity.pdbx_description
1 polymer ?
#
loop_
_entity_poly.entity_id
_entity_poly.type
_entity_poly.pdbx_seq_one_letter_code
_entity_poly.pdbx_strand_id
1 'polypeptide(L)'
;MPGPQHLQSTAKSHRLEHRPTLDLGPAICADDEASRRHEWLLTNGRGGYACGSIAGVLDRRYHAVLAAAVEPPDTRSVIVAKLDERLPAFWTPDRTRLTDRDPEDDPTSDDLTLSSDVWRDGGLAGFGHRHLIRCRANDGTVEHQWLCGRTRISRRLVMPHGHDATIATYRVEATDRPIRLAVKIVGGNRLADVLAPGASWAASTLEHDDTTLRLRLPENEHGGREIDVAVRISGGRLEPGGDWYRGYRLETETRRGYDDIDDHLMLAEATAELAEGDELRIELAAGDDAAFDFRDRDPFTEETTRRRELAELARTA
;
A
#
# COMPACT_ATOMS: atom_id res chain seq x y z
N MET A 1 4.95 49.45 44.72
CA MET A 1 4.71 49.02 43.32
C MET A 1 4.71 47.50 43.31
N PRO A 2 3.55 46.83 43.18
CA PRO A 2 3.56 45.39 42.98
C PRO A 2 4.13 45.11 41.58
N GLY A 3 5.13 44.23 41.49
CA GLY A 3 5.74 43.80 40.23
C GLY A 3 4.75 43.01 39.35
N PRO A 4 5.08 42.82 38.05
CA PRO A 4 4.18 42.17 37.11
C PRO A 4 3.85 40.75 37.57
N GLN A 5 2.55 40.47 37.71
CA GLN A 5 2.06 39.12 37.94
C GLN A 5 2.29 38.32 36.65
N HIS A 6 3.22 37.37 36.69
CA HIS A 6 3.32 36.35 35.66
C HIS A 6 1.98 35.59 35.63
N LEU A 7 1.26 35.72 34.52
CA LEU A 7 0.18 34.80 34.15
C LEU A 7 0.81 33.40 34.10
N GLN A 8 0.65 32.64 35.19
CA GLN A 8 0.87 31.20 35.13
C GLN A 8 -0.17 30.66 34.16
N SER A 9 0.29 30.36 32.94
CA SER A 9 -0.43 29.48 32.04
C SER A 9 -0.70 28.21 32.84
N THR A 10 -1.96 28.00 33.23
CA THR A 10 -2.41 26.70 33.72
C THR A 10 -2.00 25.70 32.66
N ALA A 11 -1.02 24.85 32.95
CA ALA A 11 -0.64 23.76 32.09
C ALA A 11 -1.91 22.96 31.85
N LYS A 12 -2.55 23.17 30.69
CA LYS A 12 -3.57 22.26 30.21
C LYS A 12 -2.84 20.95 30.09
N SER A 13 -3.15 19.99 30.97
CA SER A 13 -2.85 18.60 30.68
C SER A 13 -3.63 18.32 29.40
N HIS A 14 -2.96 18.47 28.25
CA HIS A 14 -3.49 17.91 27.03
C HIS A 14 -3.54 16.43 27.33
N ARG A 15 -4.76 15.90 27.58
CA ARG A 15 -5.00 14.48 27.39
C ARG A 15 -4.36 14.17 26.04
N LEU A 16 -3.55 13.13 25.99
CA LEU A 16 -3.17 12.50 24.73
C LEU A 16 -4.46 11.90 24.16
N GLU A 17 -5.38 12.75 23.71
CA GLU A 17 -6.60 12.38 23.02
C GLU A 17 -6.15 11.93 21.65
N HIS A 18 -6.01 10.60 21.50
CA HIS A 18 -6.04 9.84 20.25
C HIS A 18 -5.52 10.59 19.01
N ARG A 19 -4.29 11.11 19.10
CA ARG A 19 -3.64 11.74 17.96
C ARG A 19 -3.11 10.64 17.06
N PRO A 20 -3.38 10.72 15.75
CA PRO A 20 -2.73 9.81 14.83
C PRO A 20 -1.21 9.93 14.95
N THR A 21 -0.53 8.78 14.88
CA THR A 21 0.94 8.72 14.84
C THR A 21 1.49 9.48 13.63
N LEU A 22 0.72 9.51 12.54
CA LEU A 22 1.00 10.26 11.31
C LEU A 22 -0.30 10.86 10.76
N ASP A 23 -0.32 12.14 10.40
CA ASP A 23 -1.43 12.77 9.68
C ASP A 23 -0.87 13.87 8.77
N LEU A 24 -0.66 13.50 7.51
CA LEU A 24 -0.06 14.34 6.49
C LEU A 24 -1.16 14.83 5.55
N GLY A 25 -1.17 16.14 5.31
CA GLY A 25 -2.06 16.77 4.34
C GLY A 25 -1.40 16.96 2.96
N PRO A 26 -2.10 17.66 2.04
CA PRO A 26 -1.67 17.78 0.64
C PRO A 26 -0.28 18.41 0.46
N ALA A 27 0.13 19.30 1.37
CA ALA A 27 1.44 19.96 1.31
C ALA A 27 2.63 18.98 1.39
N ILE A 28 2.41 17.77 1.94
CA ILE A 28 3.41 16.70 1.96
C ILE A 28 2.99 15.59 1.00
N CYS A 29 1.72 15.20 1.01
CA CYS A 29 1.22 14.07 0.22
C CYS A 29 1.31 14.30 -1.29
N ALA A 30 1.06 15.52 -1.77
CA ALA A 30 1.07 15.86 -3.20
C ALA A 30 2.43 16.39 -3.69
N ASP A 31 3.41 16.51 -2.81
CA ASP A 31 4.79 16.85 -3.18
C ASP A 31 5.59 15.57 -3.46
N ASP A 32 6.19 15.47 -4.65
CA ASP A 32 6.95 14.29 -5.09
C ASP A 32 8.04 13.90 -4.07
N GLU A 33 8.95 14.82 -3.75
CA GLU A 33 10.09 14.50 -2.91
C GLU A 33 9.70 14.29 -1.44
N ALA A 34 8.77 15.10 -0.90
CA ALA A 34 8.32 14.98 0.48
C ALA A 34 7.51 13.71 0.70
N SER A 35 6.56 13.38 -0.18
CA SER A 35 5.72 12.17 -0.06
C SER A 35 6.56 10.89 -0.10
N ARG A 36 7.67 10.87 -0.85
CA ARG A 36 8.58 9.73 -0.95
C ARG A 36 9.50 9.55 0.25
N ARG A 37 9.86 10.64 0.94
CA ARG A 37 10.72 10.63 2.13
C ARG A 37 10.00 10.24 3.42
N HIS A 38 8.68 10.34 3.45
CA HIS A 38 7.86 9.90 4.57
C HIS A 38 7.43 8.46 4.34
N GLU A 39 7.49 7.65 5.38
CA GLU A 39 7.24 6.22 5.32
C GLU A 39 6.28 5.80 6.44
N TRP A 40 5.51 4.74 6.18
CA TRP A 40 4.64 4.09 7.17
C TRP A 40 5.09 2.65 7.38
N LEU A 41 4.76 2.09 8.54
CA LEU A 41 5.09 0.71 8.93
C LEU A 41 3.93 0.09 9.70
N LEU A 42 3.53 -1.11 9.28
CA LEU A 42 2.63 -2.02 9.96
C LEU A 42 3.40 -3.31 10.28
N THR A 43 3.08 -3.97 11.39
CA THR A 43 3.77 -5.19 11.83
C THR A 43 2.76 -6.22 12.28
N ASN A 44 3.00 -7.50 11.97
CA ASN A 44 2.13 -8.59 12.39
C ASN A 44 2.53 -9.23 13.74
N GLY A 45 3.63 -8.80 14.36
CA GLY A 45 4.11 -9.37 15.63
C GLY A 45 4.82 -10.73 15.51
N ARG A 46 5.06 -11.23 14.29
CA ARG A 46 5.83 -12.46 14.00
C ARG A 46 7.17 -12.22 13.34
N GLY A 47 7.46 -10.97 13.00
CA GLY A 47 8.66 -10.56 12.25
C GLY A 47 8.37 -10.18 10.79
N GLY A 48 7.14 -10.39 10.31
CA GLY A 48 6.62 -9.86 9.06
C GLY A 48 6.10 -8.43 9.21
N TYR A 49 6.03 -7.72 8.08
CA TYR A 49 5.67 -6.30 8.07
C TYR A 49 5.08 -5.87 6.72
N ALA A 50 4.48 -4.67 6.74
CA ALA A 50 4.13 -3.91 5.56
C ALA A 50 4.68 -2.49 5.73
N CYS A 51 5.42 -1.98 4.76
CA CYS A 51 5.93 -0.62 4.78
C CYS A 51 6.08 -0.05 3.37
N GLY A 52 6.07 1.27 3.29
CA GLY A 52 6.27 1.96 2.03
C GLY A 52 6.28 3.47 2.23
N SER A 53 6.57 4.18 1.15
CA SER A 53 6.42 5.63 1.12
C SER A 53 4.93 6.03 1.14
N ILE A 54 4.67 7.29 1.46
CA ILE A 54 3.30 7.84 1.44
C ILE A 54 2.73 7.87 0.02
N ALA A 55 3.58 8.10 -0.99
CA ALA A 55 3.18 8.08 -2.41
C ALA A 55 3.00 6.67 -2.99
N GLY A 56 3.32 5.60 -2.26
CA GLY A 56 3.34 4.24 -2.81
C GLY A 56 4.49 3.97 -3.78
N VAL A 57 5.46 4.89 -3.89
CA VAL A 57 6.70 4.70 -4.67
C VAL A 57 7.61 3.71 -3.95
N LEU A 58 8.11 2.74 -4.70
CA LEU A 58 9.21 1.87 -4.27
C LEU A 58 10.51 2.67 -4.32
N ASP A 59 11.05 3.01 -3.16
CA ASP A 59 12.29 3.80 -3.05
C ASP A 59 13.38 3.05 -2.27
N ARG A 60 13.04 1.89 -1.69
CA ARG A 60 13.91 1.04 -0.86
C ARG A 60 13.65 -0.44 -1.10
N ARG A 61 14.68 -1.26 -0.88
CA ARG A 61 14.58 -2.73 -1.05
C ARG A 61 13.57 -3.39 -0.11
N TYR A 62 13.34 -2.77 1.04
CA TYR A 62 12.46 -3.27 2.08
C TYR A 62 10.99 -2.88 1.87
N HIS A 63 10.66 -1.98 0.94
CA HIS A 63 9.27 -1.59 0.69
C HIS A 63 8.46 -2.80 0.22
N ALA A 64 7.39 -3.08 0.95
CA ALA A 64 6.51 -4.21 0.70
C ALA A 64 5.16 -3.96 1.35
N VAL A 65 4.07 -4.22 0.63
CA VAL A 65 2.72 -4.35 1.21
C VAL A 65 2.58 -5.69 1.95
N LEU A 66 3.37 -6.71 1.61
CA LEU A 66 3.50 -7.94 2.38
C LEU A 66 4.93 -8.47 2.32
N ALA A 67 5.69 -8.23 3.39
CA ALA A 67 6.93 -8.94 3.69
C ALA A 67 6.64 -10.02 4.74
N ALA A 68 6.66 -11.28 4.31
CA ALA A 68 6.28 -12.41 5.12
C ALA A 68 7.50 -13.03 5.83
N ALA A 69 7.38 -13.32 7.12
CA ALA A 69 8.37 -14.07 7.89
C ALA A 69 7.96 -15.54 7.96
N VAL A 70 7.96 -16.21 6.79
CA VAL A 70 7.44 -17.59 6.61
C VAL A 70 8.14 -18.61 7.51
N GLU A 71 9.42 -18.37 7.84
CA GLU A 71 10.18 -19.10 8.86
C GLU A 71 10.64 -18.10 9.94
N PRO A 72 9.75 -17.76 10.90
CA PRO A 72 10.05 -16.72 11.87
C PRO A 72 11.12 -17.18 12.87
N PRO A 73 11.96 -16.26 13.40
CA PRO A 73 11.89 -14.80 13.25
C PRO A 73 12.87 -14.20 12.22
N ASP A 74 13.62 -15.02 11.48
CA ASP A 74 14.90 -14.59 10.89
C ASP A 74 14.74 -14.01 9.46
N THR A 75 14.26 -14.82 8.52
CA THR A 75 14.22 -14.44 7.09
C THR A 75 12.84 -13.89 6.70
N ARG A 76 12.83 -12.70 6.08
CA ARG A 76 11.63 -12.13 5.45
C ARG A 76 11.74 -12.21 3.94
N SER A 77 10.67 -12.65 3.30
CA SER A 77 10.51 -12.61 1.86
C SER A 77 9.57 -11.48 1.46
N VAL A 78 9.96 -10.66 0.49
CA VAL A 78 9.06 -9.68 -0.13
C VAL A 78 8.14 -10.44 -1.09
N ILE A 79 6.87 -10.57 -0.70
CA ILE A 79 5.85 -11.30 -1.45
C ILE A 79 5.04 -10.34 -2.31
N VAL A 80 4.54 -9.26 -1.70
CA VAL A 80 3.84 -8.17 -2.41
C VAL A 80 4.60 -6.88 -2.17
N ALA A 81 5.29 -6.39 -3.20
CA ALA A 81 6.05 -5.15 -3.13
C ALA A 81 5.12 -3.94 -3.03
N LYS A 82 4.09 -3.88 -3.88
CA LYS A 82 3.09 -2.81 -3.87
C LYS A 82 1.73 -3.25 -4.42
N LEU A 83 0.73 -2.44 -4.12
CA LEU A 83 -0.54 -2.37 -4.84
C LEU A 83 -0.43 -1.20 -5.80
N ASP A 84 -0.58 -1.44 -7.10
CA ASP A 84 -0.51 -0.43 -8.15
C ASP A 84 -1.91 -0.16 -8.69
N GLU A 85 -2.49 0.95 -8.25
CA GLU A 85 -3.90 1.26 -8.47
C GLU A 85 -4.13 2.29 -9.58
N ARG A 86 -5.16 2.04 -10.38
CA ARG A 86 -5.63 2.93 -11.42
C ARG A 86 -7.15 2.94 -11.52
N LEU A 87 -7.68 4.00 -12.10
CA LEU A 87 -9.06 4.17 -12.52
C LEU A 87 -9.10 4.11 -14.05
N PRO A 88 -9.43 2.95 -14.66
CA PRO A 88 -9.45 2.82 -16.10
C PRO A 88 -10.54 3.67 -16.75
N ALA A 89 -10.25 4.28 -17.91
CA ALA A 89 -11.18 5.16 -18.62
C ALA A 89 -11.85 6.22 -17.72
N PHE A 90 -11.07 6.79 -16.81
CA PHE A 90 -11.53 7.78 -15.84
C PHE A 90 -11.70 9.17 -16.47
N TRP A 91 -10.85 9.52 -17.44
CA TRP A 91 -10.93 10.79 -18.12
C TRP A 91 -11.92 10.74 -19.29
N THR A 92 -12.76 11.77 -19.42
CA THR A 92 -13.69 11.91 -20.55
C THR A 92 -13.05 12.75 -21.66
N PRO A 93 -13.41 12.55 -22.94
CA PRO A 93 -12.92 13.36 -24.06
C PRO A 93 -13.15 14.87 -23.92
N ASP A 94 -14.24 15.28 -23.25
CA ASP A 94 -14.57 16.69 -22.97
C ASP A 94 -13.76 17.29 -21.80
N ARG A 95 -12.64 16.67 -21.39
CA ARG A 95 -11.73 17.22 -20.37
C ARG A 95 -11.28 18.61 -20.82
N THR A 96 -11.93 19.63 -20.28
CA THR A 96 -11.36 20.98 -20.31
C THR A 96 -10.10 20.86 -19.48
N ARG A 97 -8.93 20.71 -20.12
CA ARG A 97 -7.64 20.76 -19.43
C ARG A 97 -7.62 22.07 -18.66
N LEU A 98 -7.82 22.00 -17.35
CA LEU A 98 -8.24 23.14 -16.54
C LEU A 98 -7.13 24.18 -16.36
N THR A 99 -5.93 23.95 -16.90
CA THR A 99 -4.82 24.91 -16.88
C THR A 99 -3.86 24.68 -18.06
N ASP A 100 -3.12 25.73 -18.44
CA ASP A 100 -1.88 25.67 -19.24
C ASP A 100 -0.72 24.96 -18.47
N ARG A 101 -1.04 24.12 -17.49
CA ARG A 101 -0.14 23.40 -16.58
C ARG A 101 -0.37 21.89 -16.53
N ASP A 102 -1.11 21.30 -17.46
CA ASP A 102 -1.48 19.88 -17.36
C ASP A 102 -0.94 18.99 -18.49
N PRO A 103 0.29 18.48 -18.34
CA PRO A 103 0.73 17.21 -18.95
C PRO A 103 0.88 16.10 -17.88
N GLU A 104 0.14 16.16 -16.77
CA GLU A 104 0.57 15.50 -15.54
C GLU A 104 0.00 14.09 -15.29
N ASP A 105 -1.01 13.69 -16.08
CA ASP A 105 -1.28 12.29 -16.44
C ASP A 105 -0.64 12.02 -17.82
N ASP A 106 -0.38 10.77 -18.18
CA ASP A 106 -0.08 10.45 -19.58
C ASP A 106 -1.20 11.05 -20.45
N PRO A 107 -0.94 12.13 -21.23
CA PRO A 107 -1.99 12.84 -21.93
C PRO A 107 -2.59 12.02 -23.08
N THR A 108 -2.02 10.83 -23.32
CA THR A 108 -2.51 9.83 -24.26
C THR A 108 -3.33 8.73 -23.59
N SER A 109 -3.40 8.71 -22.26
CA SER A 109 -4.13 7.72 -21.48
C SER A 109 -5.46 8.27 -20.98
N ASP A 110 -6.53 7.50 -21.16
CA ASP A 110 -7.81 7.76 -20.53
C ASP A 110 -7.84 7.28 -19.06
N ASP A 111 -6.81 6.55 -18.62
CA ASP A 111 -6.68 6.06 -17.25
C ASP A 111 -6.08 7.11 -16.31
N LEU A 112 -6.58 7.17 -15.08
CA LEU A 112 -5.94 7.89 -13.97
C LEU A 112 -5.19 6.90 -13.08
N THR A 113 -3.93 7.18 -12.76
CA THR A 113 -3.15 6.34 -11.84
C THR A 113 -3.16 6.95 -10.43
N LEU A 114 -3.37 6.14 -9.40
CA LEU A 114 -3.31 6.57 -7.99
C LEU A 114 -1.95 6.28 -7.35
N SER A 115 -1.18 5.39 -7.98
CA SER A 115 0.20 5.07 -7.66
C SER A 115 1.21 5.96 -8.40
N SER A 116 2.45 5.96 -7.93
CA SER A 116 3.59 6.60 -8.60
C SER A 116 4.78 5.66 -8.56
N ASP A 117 5.61 5.69 -9.61
CA ASP A 117 6.79 4.83 -9.72
C ASP A 117 7.95 5.56 -10.38
N VAL A 118 9.18 5.26 -9.94
CA VAL A 118 10.39 5.77 -10.58
C VAL A 118 11.02 4.63 -11.36
N TRP A 119 11.19 4.85 -12.66
CA TRP A 119 11.80 3.88 -13.56
C TRP A 119 13.24 4.27 -13.87
N ARG A 120 14.10 3.26 -13.97
CA ARG A 120 15.51 3.38 -14.41
C ARG A 120 15.62 4.19 -15.69
N ASP A 121 14.76 3.86 -16.65
CA ASP A 121 14.74 4.38 -18.01
C ASP A 121 13.40 5.12 -18.25
N GLY A 122 13.12 6.16 -17.46
CA GLY A 122 11.85 6.91 -17.60
C GLY A 122 11.58 7.96 -16.54
N GLY A 123 12.29 7.94 -15.41
CA GLY A 123 12.02 8.85 -14.30
C GLY A 123 10.68 8.52 -13.64
N LEU A 124 10.07 9.54 -13.02
CA LEU A 124 8.78 9.40 -12.34
C LEU A 124 7.63 9.22 -13.35
N ALA A 125 6.77 8.24 -13.09
CA ALA A 125 5.58 7.92 -13.87
C ALA A 125 4.36 7.69 -12.97
N GLY A 126 3.16 7.68 -13.58
CA GLY A 126 1.87 7.50 -12.91
C GLY A 126 1.38 8.76 -12.18
N PHE A 127 2.27 9.44 -11.46
CA PHE A 127 2.03 10.72 -10.78
C PHE A 127 0.84 10.76 -9.81
N GLY A 128 0.32 9.61 -9.37
CA GLY A 128 -0.82 9.52 -8.46
C GLY A 128 -0.65 10.23 -7.11
N HIS A 129 0.60 10.50 -6.66
CA HIS A 129 0.86 11.35 -5.50
C HIS A 129 0.21 12.74 -5.64
N ARG A 130 0.12 13.31 -6.85
CA ARG A 130 -0.52 14.61 -7.10
C ARG A 130 -1.98 14.65 -6.68
N HIS A 131 -2.65 13.51 -6.67
CA HIS A 131 -4.04 13.36 -6.23
C HIS A 131 -4.16 12.98 -4.75
N LEU A 132 -3.06 12.62 -4.09
CA LEU A 132 -3.07 12.19 -2.69
C LEU A 132 -3.24 13.42 -1.78
N ILE A 133 -4.41 13.53 -1.17
CA ILE A 133 -4.77 14.67 -0.31
C ILE A 133 -4.52 14.40 1.17
N ARG A 134 -4.38 13.12 1.56
CA ARG A 134 -4.12 12.76 2.95
C ARG A 134 -3.47 11.39 3.08
N CYS A 135 -2.56 11.26 4.04
CA CYS A 135 -2.14 9.98 4.57
C CYS A 135 -2.13 10.02 6.10
N ARG A 136 -2.79 9.05 6.73
CA ARG A 136 -2.93 8.96 8.17
C ARG A 136 -2.56 7.57 8.65
N ALA A 137 -1.70 7.46 9.66
CA ALA A 137 -1.43 6.21 10.36
C ALA A 137 -1.90 6.31 11.81
N ASN A 138 -2.75 5.37 12.22
CA ASN A 138 -3.24 5.27 13.58
C ASN A 138 -3.74 3.87 13.90
N ASP A 139 -3.64 3.46 15.18
CA ASP A 139 -4.19 2.21 15.70
C ASP A 139 -3.83 0.94 14.89
N GLY A 140 -2.60 0.89 14.37
CA GLY A 140 -2.14 -0.26 13.58
C GLY A 140 -2.70 -0.30 12.16
N THR A 141 -3.21 0.82 11.67
CA THR A 141 -3.71 0.98 10.30
C THR A 141 -3.05 2.18 9.63
N VAL A 142 -2.97 2.15 8.29
CA VAL A 142 -2.63 3.33 7.48
C VAL A 142 -3.73 3.57 6.46
N GLU A 143 -4.12 4.82 6.30
CA GLU A 143 -5.15 5.29 5.39
C GLU A 143 -4.57 6.31 4.42
N HIS A 144 -4.85 6.14 3.13
CA HIS A 144 -4.54 7.07 2.05
C HIS A 144 -5.86 7.58 1.48
N GLN A 145 -5.93 8.87 1.13
CA GLN A 145 -7.09 9.46 0.49
C GLN A 145 -6.67 10.24 -0.75
N TRP A 146 -7.28 9.93 -1.89
CA TRP A 146 -7.08 10.65 -3.14
C TRP A 146 -8.32 11.44 -3.53
N LEU A 147 -8.11 12.60 -4.13
CA LEU A 147 -9.15 13.40 -4.77
C LEU A 147 -8.82 13.56 -6.26
N CYS A 148 -9.62 12.89 -7.08
CA CYS A 148 -9.45 12.79 -8.53
C CYS A 148 -10.67 13.45 -9.19
N GLY A 149 -10.53 14.71 -9.61
CA GLY A 149 -11.67 15.50 -10.10
C GLY A 149 -12.79 15.58 -9.04
N ARG A 150 -13.91 14.91 -9.29
CA ARG A 150 -15.07 14.83 -8.38
C ARG A 150 -15.15 13.52 -7.59
N THR A 151 -14.22 12.60 -7.81
CA THR A 151 -14.16 11.31 -7.12
C THR A 151 -13.17 11.38 -5.96
N ARG A 152 -13.61 10.98 -4.77
CA ARG A 152 -12.74 10.77 -3.60
C ARG A 152 -12.73 9.28 -3.27
N ILE A 153 -11.55 8.71 -3.27
CA ILE A 153 -11.30 7.30 -2.93
C ILE A 153 -10.35 7.23 -1.74
N SER A 154 -10.62 6.32 -0.80
CA SER A 154 -9.74 6.02 0.32
C SER A 154 -9.21 4.60 0.20
N ARG A 155 -7.96 4.37 0.63
CA ARG A 155 -7.37 3.03 0.83
C ARG A 155 -6.96 2.89 2.28
N ARG A 156 -7.43 1.86 2.97
CA ARG A 156 -6.96 1.48 4.30
C ARG A 156 -6.17 0.18 4.25
N LEU A 157 -5.12 0.08 5.06
CA LEU A 157 -4.30 -1.12 5.20
C LEU A 157 -4.20 -1.52 6.67
N VAL A 158 -4.22 -2.83 6.93
CA VAL A 158 -3.94 -3.43 8.23
C VAL A 158 -3.20 -4.77 8.03
N MET A 159 -2.27 -5.08 8.94
CA MET A 159 -1.75 -6.44 9.07
C MET A 159 -2.40 -7.11 10.28
N PRO A 160 -3.19 -8.18 10.10
CA PRO A 160 -3.75 -8.92 11.22
C PRO A 160 -2.62 -9.45 12.12
N HIS A 161 -2.74 -9.23 13.43
CA HIS A 161 -1.74 -9.70 14.38
C HIS A 161 -1.64 -11.23 14.35
N GLY A 162 -0.41 -11.76 14.28
CA GLY A 162 -0.16 -13.19 14.23
C GLY A 162 -0.27 -13.82 12.85
N HIS A 163 -0.43 -13.03 11.78
CA HIS A 163 -0.56 -13.54 10.42
C HIS A 163 0.39 -12.86 9.43
N ASP A 164 1.01 -13.63 8.54
CA ASP A 164 1.70 -13.12 7.35
C ASP A 164 0.68 -12.76 6.26
N ALA A 165 -0.16 -11.79 6.60
CA ALA A 165 -1.22 -11.27 5.77
C ALA A 165 -1.35 -9.75 5.87
N THR A 166 -1.85 -9.15 4.78
CA THR A 166 -2.20 -7.74 4.71
C THR A 166 -3.59 -7.61 4.09
N ILE A 167 -4.46 -6.83 4.74
CA ILE A 167 -5.80 -6.53 4.24
C ILE A 167 -5.83 -5.08 3.78
N ALA A 168 -6.23 -4.87 2.54
CA ALA A 168 -6.49 -3.58 1.94
C ALA A 168 -7.98 -3.39 1.72
N THR A 169 -8.52 -2.22 2.03
CA THR A 169 -9.87 -1.83 1.59
C THR A 169 -9.81 -0.53 0.80
N TYR A 170 -10.56 -0.47 -0.29
CA TYR A 170 -10.70 0.69 -1.15
C TYR A 170 -12.16 1.13 -1.13
N ARG A 171 -12.43 2.34 -0.67
CA ARG A 171 -13.79 2.86 -0.54
C ARG A 171 -13.96 4.12 -1.38
N VAL A 172 -15.06 4.17 -2.14
CA VAL A 172 -15.45 5.39 -2.85
C VAL A 172 -16.26 6.26 -1.90
N GLU A 173 -15.62 7.30 -1.38
CA GLU A 173 -16.21 8.20 -0.37
C GLU A 173 -17.17 9.22 -0.99
N ALA A 174 -16.94 9.59 -2.24
CA ALA A 174 -17.79 10.50 -3.00
C ALA A 174 -17.47 10.34 -4.49
N THR A 175 -18.49 10.31 -5.35
CA THR A 175 -18.29 10.38 -6.81
C THR A 175 -19.57 10.83 -7.51
N ASP A 176 -19.44 11.38 -8.73
CA ASP A 176 -20.59 11.75 -9.56
C ASP A 176 -21.02 10.64 -10.54
N ARG A 177 -20.24 9.56 -10.64
CA ARG A 177 -20.54 8.39 -11.48
C ARG A 177 -19.86 7.14 -10.93
N PRO A 178 -20.39 5.93 -11.18
CA PRO A 178 -19.63 4.70 -10.94
C PRO A 178 -18.26 4.76 -11.62
N ILE A 179 -17.25 4.28 -10.90
CA ILE A 179 -15.88 4.18 -11.37
C ILE A 179 -15.44 2.72 -11.42
N ARG A 180 -14.59 2.40 -12.38
CA ARG A 180 -13.85 1.16 -12.37
C ARG A 180 -12.57 1.37 -11.58
N LEU A 181 -12.34 0.55 -10.56
CA LEU A 181 -11.06 0.45 -9.87
C LEU A 181 -10.33 -0.80 -10.37
N ALA A 182 -9.08 -0.63 -10.78
CA ALA A 182 -8.18 -1.73 -11.10
C ALA A 182 -6.92 -1.65 -10.22
N VAL A 183 -6.57 -2.77 -9.59
CA VAL A 183 -5.43 -2.87 -8.67
C VAL A 183 -4.55 -4.02 -9.10
N LYS A 184 -3.37 -3.69 -9.63
CA LYS A 184 -2.32 -4.67 -9.89
C LYS A 184 -1.62 -5.00 -8.57
N ILE A 185 -1.50 -6.28 -8.29
CA ILE A 185 -0.80 -6.80 -7.12
C ILE A 185 0.60 -7.16 -7.59
N VAL A 186 1.52 -6.22 -7.37
CA VAL A 186 2.90 -6.31 -7.85
C VAL A 186 3.74 -6.98 -6.77
N GLY A 187 4.22 -8.17 -7.08
CA GLY A 187 4.89 -9.06 -6.15
C GLY A 187 6.35 -9.37 -6.46
N GLY A 188 6.93 -10.13 -5.55
CA GLY A 188 8.28 -10.62 -5.63
C GLY A 188 8.36 -12.03 -5.04
N ASN A 189 9.54 -12.63 -5.16
CA ASN A 189 9.92 -13.79 -4.36
C ASN A 189 11.42 -13.68 -4.12
N ARG A 190 11.80 -12.78 -3.22
CA ARG A 190 13.19 -12.49 -2.88
C ARG A 190 13.31 -12.23 -1.39
N LEU A 191 14.49 -12.46 -0.84
CA LEU A 191 14.79 -12.02 0.52
C LEU A 191 14.70 -10.48 0.61
N ALA A 192 14.26 -9.96 1.75
CA ALA A 192 13.98 -8.53 1.91
C ALA A 192 15.24 -7.64 1.80
N ASP A 193 16.41 -8.18 2.08
CA ASP A 193 17.71 -7.51 2.00
C ASP A 193 18.38 -7.61 0.61
N VAL A 194 17.80 -8.36 -0.32
CA VAL A 194 18.30 -8.60 -1.68
C VAL A 194 17.36 -7.95 -2.70
N LEU A 195 17.89 -7.45 -3.82
CA LEU A 195 17.13 -7.02 -5.00
C LEU A 195 17.15 -8.10 -6.08
N ALA A 196 16.17 -8.09 -6.98
CA ALA A 196 16.00 -9.13 -8.00
C ALA A 196 16.00 -8.63 -9.46
N PRO A 197 16.99 -7.81 -9.89
CA PRO A 197 17.07 -7.37 -11.27
C PRO A 197 17.28 -8.55 -12.23
N GLY A 198 16.48 -8.62 -13.29
CA GLY A 198 16.53 -9.70 -14.28
C GLY A 198 15.82 -10.99 -13.88
N ALA A 199 15.21 -11.07 -12.69
CA ALA A 199 14.48 -12.26 -12.25
C ALA A 199 13.40 -12.68 -13.26
N SER A 200 13.28 -13.98 -13.54
CA SER A 200 12.44 -14.48 -14.64
C SER A 200 11.67 -15.75 -14.30
N TRP A 201 11.35 -15.95 -13.02
CA TRP A 201 10.51 -17.04 -12.57
C TRP A 201 9.02 -16.77 -12.86
N ALA A 202 8.20 -17.82 -12.80
CA ALA A 202 6.75 -17.75 -12.93
C ALA A 202 6.07 -18.44 -11.74
N ALA A 203 4.95 -17.88 -11.29
CA ALA A 203 4.10 -18.50 -10.27
C ALA A 203 3.25 -19.62 -10.90
N SER A 204 3.00 -20.68 -10.14
CA SER A 204 2.04 -21.73 -10.53
C SER A 204 0.67 -21.45 -9.93
N THR A 205 -0.38 -21.43 -10.73
CA THR A 205 -1.75 -21.28 -10.23
C THR A 205 -2.24 -22.60 -9.61
N LEU A 206 -2.62 -22.55 -8.35
CA LEU A 206 -3.17 -23.68 -7.58
C LEU A 206 -4.69 -23.67 -7.58
N GLU A 207 -5.30 -22.49 -7.50
CA GLU A 207 -6.75 -22.27 -7.44
C GLU A 207 -7.07 -20.90 -8.04
N HIS A 208 -8.15 -20.79 -8.81
CA HIS A 208 -8.58 -19.51 -9.38
C HIS A 208 -10.10 -19.50 -9.63
N ASP A 209 -10.76 -18.49 -9.06
CA ASP A 209 -12.10 -18.03 -9.41
C ASP A 209 -12.15 -16.49 -9.42
N ASP A 210 -13.33 -15.90 -9.65
CA ASP A 210 -13.52 -14.44 -9.73
C ASP A 210 -13.09 -13.67 -8.47
N THR A 211 -13.01 -14.34 -7.32
CA THR A 211 -12.75 -13.73 -6.00
C THR A 211 -11.55 -14.31 -5.26
N THR A 212 -11.02 -15.45 -5.69
CA THR A 212 -9.95 -16.19 -5.02
C THR A 212 -8.89 -16.60 -6.02
N LEU A 213 -7.63 -16.33 -5.70
CA LEU A 213 -6.48 -16.81 -6.44
C LEU A 213 -5.46 -17.37 -5.44
N ARG A 214 -5.08 -18.63 -5.61
CA ARG A 214 -3.93 -19.22 -4.92
C ARG A 214 -2.82 -19.51 -5.90
N LEU A 215 -1.63 -19.05 -5.55
CA LEU A 215 -0.41 -19.20 -6.32
C LEU A 215 0.64 -19.95 -5.50
N ARG A 216 1.55 -20.63 -6.18
CA ARG A 216 2.81 -21.12 -5.63
C ARG A 216 3.96 -20.38 -6.29
N LEU A 217 4.70 -19.62 -5.50
CA LEU A 217 5.93 -18.99 -5.93
C LEU A 217 7.07 -20.03 -5.86
N PRO A 218 7.97 -20.11 -6.84
CA PRO A 218 9.03 -21.12 -6.87
C PRO A 218 10.30 -20.66 -6.16
N GLU A 219 11.14 -21.59 -5.74
CA GLU A 219 12.53 -21.28 -5.40
C GLU A 219 13.25 -20.59 -6.57
N ASN A 220 14.15 -19.65 -6.26
CA ASN A 220 14.90 -18.92 -7.29
C ASN A 220 16.26 -18.41 -6.80
N GLU A 221 17.05 -17.87 -7.72
CA GLU A 221 18.43 -17.40 -7.49
C GLU A 221 18.55 -16.19 -6.56
N HIS A 222 17.44 -15.48 -6.26
CA HIS A 222 17.40 -14.31 -5.38
C HIS A 222 16.99 -14.67 -3.94
N GLY A 223 17.12 -15.94 -3.57
CA GLY A 223 16.77 -16.46 -2.25
C GLY A 223 15.26 -16.61 -2.03
N GLY A 224 14.45 -16.45 -3.07
CA GLY A 224 13.04 -16.82 -3.01
C GLY A 224 12.88 -18.31 -2.75
N ARG A 225 11.87 -18.65 -1.96
CA ARG A 225 11.56 -20.02 -1.56
C ARG A 225 10.25 -20.47 -2.18
N GLU A 226 9.96 -21.76 -2.12
CA GLU A 226 8.62 -22.23 -2.42
C GLU A 226 7.63 -21.69 -1.37
N ILE A 227 6.70 -20.83 -1.78
CA ILE A 227 5.76 -20.15 -0.89
C ILE A 227 4.38 -20.12 -1.54
N ASP A 228 3.37 -20.61 -0.83
CA ASP A 228 1.97 -20.44 -1.21
C ASP A 228 1.53 -19.00 -0.92
N VAL A 229 0.82 -18.39 -1.86
CA VAL A 229 0.26 -17.04 -1.75
C VAL A 229 -1.22 -17.09 -2.08
N ALA A 230 -2.03 -16.42 -1.28
CA ALA A 230 -3.44 -16.23 -1.54
C ALA A 230 -3.75 -14.75 -1.76
N VAL A 231 -4.51 -14.48 -2.82
CA VAL A 231 -5.18 -13.21 -3.05
C VAL A 231 -6.68 -13.45 -3.01
N ARG A 232 -7.41 -12.71 -2.20
CA ARG A 232 -8.87 -12.76 -2.15
C ARG A 232 -9.47 -11.38 -2.29
N ILE A 233 -10.63 -11.26 -2.93
CA ILE A 233 -11.36 -10.00 -3.04
C ILE A 233 -12.81 -10.13 -2.59
N SER A 234 -13.42 -9.04 -2.10
CA SER A 234 -14.83 -9.04 -1.65
C SER A 234 -15.84 -9.09 -2.80
N GLY A 235 -15.44 -8.71 -4.01
CA GLY A 235 -16.28 -8.70 -5.20
C GLY A 235 -15.56 -8.13 -6.41
N GLY A 236 -16.14 -8.30 -7.59
CA GLY A 236 -15.51 -7.94 -8.86
C GLY A 236 -14.90 -9.15 -9.55
N ARG A 237 -13.74 -8.95 -10.19
CA ARG A 237 -13.01 -9.97 -10.94
C ARG A 237 -11.55 -9.96 -10.56
N LEU A 238 -11.00 -11.13 -10.26
CA LEU A 238 -9.59 -11.36 -9.96
C LEU A 238 -8.95 -12.18 -11.06
N GLU A 239 -7.88 -11.65 -11.66
CA GLU A 239 -7.15 -12.33 -12.74
C GLU A 239 -5.71 -12.64 -12.34
N PRO A 240 -5.19 -13.83 -12.67
CA PRO A 240 -3.77 -14.13 -12.53
C PRO A 240 -2.94 -13.24 -13.45
N GLY A 241 -1.75 -12.87 -12.99
CA GLY A 241 -0.77 -12.15 -13.77
C GLY A 241 0.30 -13.03 -14.40
N GLY A 242 1.46 -12.43 -14.65
CA GLY A 242 2.56 -13.05 -15.38
C GLY A 242 3.55 -12.05 -15.97
N ASP A 243 3.14 -10.77 -16.07
CA ASP A 243 3.99 -9.73 -16.63
C ASP A 243 5.02 -9.22 -15.62
N TRP A 244 6.27 -9.13 -16.07
CA TRP A 244 7.36 -8.56 -15.31
C TRP A 244 7.48 -7.05 -15.56
N TYR A 245 7.44 -6.30 -14.47
CA TYR A 245 7.73 -4.88 -14.42
C TYR A 245 9.23 -4.70 -14.13
N ARG A 246 9.92 -4.06 -15.07
CA ARG A 246 11.39 -4.02 -15.10
C ARG A 246 11.93 -2.64 -14.78
N GLY A 247 12.95 -2.59 -13.94
CA GLY A 247 13.75 -1.39 -13.72
C GLY A 247 13.12 -0.40 -12.76
N TYR A 248 12.49 -0.84 -11.68
CA TYR A 248 12.14 0.06 -10.57
C TYR A 248 13.43 0.66 -10.02
N ARG A 249 13.53 1.99 -10.00
CA ARG A 249 14.67 2.71 -9.44
C ARG A 249 14.38 3.09 -7.99
N LEU A 250 15.20 2.57 -7.08
CA LEU A 250 15.12 2.83 -5.66
C LEU A 250 16.03 4.02 -5.29
N GLU A 251 15.55 5.26 -5.46
CA GLU A 251 16.43 6.44 -5.36
C GLU A 251 17.01 6.67 -3.96
N THR A 252 16.35 6.18 -2.89
CA THR A 252 16.97 6.18 -1.56
C THR A 252 18.16 5.23 -1.50
N GLU A 253 18.11 4.06 -2.13
CA GLU A 253 19.25 3.14 -2.20
C GLU A 253 20.37 3.72 -3.08
N THR A 254 20.02 4.37 -4.20
CA THR A 254 20.98 5.11 -5.05
C THR A 254 21.77 6.13 -4.22
N ARG A 255 21.06 6.96 -3.43
CA ARG A 255 21.69 7.99 -2.58
C ARG A 255 22.58 7.39 -1.48
N ARG A 256 22.36 6.15 -1.09
CA ARG A 256 23.17 5.41 -0.12
C ARG A 256 24.36 4.70 -0.75
N GLY A 257 24.43 4.63 -2.08
CA GLY A 257 25.48 3.93 -2.82
C GLY A 257 25.30 2.42 -2.85
N TYR A 258 24.07 1.91 -2.68
CA TYR A 258 23.75 0.49 -2.81
C TYR A 258 23.26 0.12 -4.21
N ASP A 259 23.10 -1.18 -4.47
CA ASP A 259 22.25 -1.67 -5.54
C ASP A 259 20.84 -1.07 -5.40
N ASP A 260 20.27 -0.65 -6.52
CA ASP A 260 19.14 0.29 -6.54
C ASP A 260 18.14 0.03 -7.67
N ILE A 261 18.26 -1.12 -8.34
CA ILE A 261 17.33 -1.57 -9.37
C ILE A 261 16.66 -2.86 -8.92
N ASP A 262 15.33 -2.88 -9.00
CA ASP A 262 14.53 -4.07 -8.72
C ASP A 262 13.55 -4.36 -9.84
N ASP A 263 13.18 -5.63 -9.98
CA ASP A 263 12.16 -6.09 -10.91
C ASP A 263 11.09 -6.86 -10.14
N HIS A 264 9.84 -6.69 -10.54
CA HIS A 264 8.71 -7.31 -9.86
C HIS A 264 7.76 -7.99 -10.84
N LEU A 265 7.12 -9.06 -10.39
CA LEU A 265 6.12 -9.80 -11.15
C LEU A 265 4.73 -9.29 -10.76
N MET A 266 3.87 -8.95 -11.71
CA MET A 266 2.45 -8.79 -11.41
C MET A 266 1.86 -10.18 -11.12
N LEU A 267 1.49 -10.42 -9.86
CA LEU A 267 0.91 -11.69 -9.42
C LEU A 267 -0.55 -11.81 -9.86
N ALA A 268 -1.29 -10.70 -9.79
CA ALA A 268 -2.71 -10.65 -10.11
C ALA A 268 -3.17 -9.21 -10.39
N GLU A 269 -4.33 -9.06 -11.02
CA GLU A 269 -5.06 -7.79 -11.11
C GLU A 269 -6.49 -7.99 -10.61
N ALA A 270 -6.88 -7.20 -9.61
CA ALA A 270 -8.25 -7.14 -9.12
C ALA A 270 -8.97 -5.97 -9.79
N THR A 271 -10.20 -6.19 -10.26
CA THR A 271 -11.02 -5.13 -10.85
C THR A 271 -12.44 -5.14 -10.30
N ALA A 272 -12.98 -3.96 -10.00
CA ALA A 272 -14.35 -3.80 -9.52
C ALA A 272 -14.97 -2.50 -10.04
N GLU A 273 -16.27 -2.52 -10.30
CA GLU A 273 -17.08 -1.31 -10.52
C GLU A 273 -17.61 -0.85 -9.16
N LEU A 274 -17.38 0.41 -8.80
CA LEU A 274 -17.71 0.96 -7.49
C LEU A 274 -18.48 2.28 -7.65
N ALA A 275 -19.64 2.37 -7.00
CA ALA A 275 -20.40 3.61 -6.82
C ALA A 275 -20.06 4.25 -5.46
N GLU A 276 -20.61 5.45 -5.20
CA GLU A 276 -20.45 6.11 -3.91
C GLU A 276 -20.94 5.21 -2.75
N GLY A 277 -20.07 4.99 -1.77
CA GLY A 277 -20.32 4.13 -0.61
C GLY A 277 -19.85 2.68 -0.78
N ASP A 278 -19.55 2.24 -2.00
CA ASP A 278 -19.04 0.88 -2.26
C ASP A 278 -17.60 0.73 -1.78
N GLU A 279 -17.25 -0.52 -1.44
CA GLU A 279 -15.92 -0.90 -0.96
C GLU A 279 -15.42 -2.18 -1.66
N LEU A 280 -14.20 -2.15 -2.17
CA LEU A 280 -13.43 -3.32 -2.59
C LEU A 280 -12.43 -3.68 -1.49
N ARG A 281 -12.53 -4.88 -0.94
CA ARG A 281 -11.52 -5.46 -0.04
C ARG A 281 -10.61 -6.39 -0.84
N ILE A 282 -9.31 -6.30 -0.59
CA ILE A 282 -8.27 -7.19 -1.12
C ILE A 282 -7.50 -7.78 0.06
N GLU A 283 -7.42 -9.09 0.13
CA GLU A 283 -6.67 -9.85 1.13
C GLU A 283 -5.45 -10.47 0.47
N LEU A 284 -4.30 -10.28 1.09
CA LEU A 284 -3.02 -10.86 0.67
C LEU A 284 -2.52 -11.72 1.82
N ALA A 285 -2.20 -12.98 1.58
CA ALA A 285 -1.64 -13.87 2.60
C ALA A 285 -0.56 -14.78 2.01
N ALA A 286 0.43 -15.17 2.82
CA ALA A 286 1.56 -15.98 2.38
C ALA A 286 1.89 -17.11 3.36
N GLY A 287 2.52 -18.17 2.85
CA GLY A 287 2.89 -19.35 3.64
C GLY A 287 1.68 -20.09 4.18
N ASP A 288 1.76 -20.53 5.43
CA ASP A 288 0.66 -21.23 6.12
C ASP A 288 -0.63 -20.39 6.17
N ASP A 289 -0.50 -19.05 6.25
CA ASP A 289 -1.63 -18.14 6.28
C ASP A 289 -2.34 -18.00 4.93
N ALA A 290 -1.78 -18.50 3.82
CA ALA A 290 -2.47 -18.55 2.53
C ALA A 290 -3.76 -19.39 2.60
N ALA A 291 -3.85 -20.34 3.53
CA ALA A 291 -5.07 -21.11 3.79
C ALA A 291 -6.09 -20.38 4.68
N PHE A 292 -5.70 -19.28 5.34
CA PHE A 292 -6.58 -18.51 6.22
C PHE A 292 -7.39 -17.50 5.39
N ASP A 293 -8.71 -17.49 5.59
CA ASP A 293 -9.64 -16.57 4.93
C ASP A 293 -10.10 -15.51 5.94
N PHE A 294 -9.90 -14.22 5.62
CA PHE A 294 -10.28 -13.14 6.52
C PHE A 294 -11.64 -12.52 6.15
N ARG A 295 -12.33 -12.98 5.09
CA ARG A 295 -13.55 -12.31 4.58
C ARG A 295 -14.66 -12.21 5.62
N ASP A 296 -14.76 -13.19 6.52
CA ASP A 296 -15.73 -13.22 7.62
C ASP A 296 -15.23 -12.54 8.91
N ARG A 297 -14.09 -11.83 8.85
CA ARG A 297 -13.46 -11.14 9.98
C ARG A 297 -13.37 -9.64 9.73
N ASP A 298 -13.14 -8.89 10.82
CA ASP A 298 -12.83 -7.46 10.77
C ASP A 298 -11.43 -7.19 11.37
N PRO A 299 -10.35 -7.42 10.61
CA PRO A 299 -8.99 -7.21 11.11
C PRO A 299 -8.68 -5.76 11.50
N PHE A 300 -9.42 -4.78 10.97
CA PHE A 300 -9.24 -3.38 11.35
C PHE A 300 -9.71 -3.13 12.79
N THR A 301 -10.92 -3.61 13.12
CA THR A 301 -11.46 -3.50 14.48
C THR A 301 -10.69 -4.39 15.47
N GLU A 302 -10.31 -5.60 15.06
CA GLU A 302 -9.51 -6.52 15.87
C GLU A 302 -8.16 -5.91 16.27
N GLU A 303 -7.40 -5.33 15.33
CA GLU A 303 -6.11 -4.70 15.63
C GLU A 303 -6.30 -3.43 16.48
N THR A 304 -7.29 -2.59 16.18
CA THR A 304 -7.59 -1.40 16.98
C THR A 304 -7.92 -1.78 18.44
N THR A 305 -8.73 -2.83 18.62
CA THR A 305 -9.11 -3.33 19.95
C THR A 305 -7.90 -3.87 20.70
N ARG A 306 -7.12 -4.75 20.06
CA ARG A 306 -5.90 -5.33 20.64
C ARG A 306 -4.91 -4.26 21.13
N ARG A 307 -4.69 -3.21 20.33
CA ARG A 307 -3.78 -2.11 20.70
C ARG A 307 -4.32 -1.28 21.85
N ARG A 308 -5.64 -1.05 21.89
CA ARG A 308 -6.27 -0.34 23.01
C ARG A 308 -6.10 -1.10 24.30
N GLU A 309 -6.35 -2.41 24.29
CA GLU A 309 -6.14 -3.30 25.44
C GLU A 309 -4.67 -3.27 25.91
N LEU A 310 -3.71 -3.35 24.99
CA LEU A 310 -2.28 -3.23 25.33
C LEU A 310 -1.92 -1.87 25.93
N ALA A 311 -2.50 -0.78 25.43
CA ALA A 311 -2.29 0.55 25.99
C ALA A 311 -2.90 0.70 27.39
N GLU A 312 -4.02 0.04 27.67
CA GLU A 312 -4.64 -0.02 29.00
C GLU A 312 -3.81 -0.86 29.98
N LEU A 313 -3.32 -2.03 29.54
CA LEU A 313 -2.39 -2.86 30.32
C LEU A 313 -1.11 -2.09 30.66
N ALA A 314 -0.53 -1.36 29.70
CA ALA A 314 0.67 -0.56 29.92
C ALA A 314 0.45 0.63 30.89
N ARG A 315 -0.79 1.08 31.07
CA ARG A 315 -1.13 2.14 32.05
C ARG A 315 -1.36 1.60 33.45
N THR A 316 -1.64 0.30 33.57
CA THR A 316 -1.98 -0.35 34.85
C THR A 316 -0.83 -1.17 35.42
N ALA A 317 0.22 -1.43 34.63
CA ALA A 317 1.50 -2.00 35.04
C ALA A 317 2.45 -0.94 35.64
#